data_AF-A0A2G7FEQ4-F1
#
_entry.id   AF-A0A2G7FEQ4-F1
#
_cell.length_a   1.000
_cell.length_b   1.000
_cell.length_c   1.000
_cell.angle_alpha   90.00
_cell.angle_beta   90.00
_cell.angle_gamma   90.00
#
_symmetry.space_group_name_H-M   'P 1'
#
loop_
_entity.id
_entity.type
_entity.pdbx_description
1 polymer ?
#
loop_
_entity_poly.entity_id
_entity_poly.type
_entity_poly.pdbx_seq_one_letter_code
_entity_poly.pdbx_strand_id
1 'polypeptide(L)'
;MTAMRDTVEEETANGMTAHGLLEPTLKVMIVGDSMSQGREGDWTWRFRIWEWFKEQGLTVDFVGPYNGTAQSDLPSLPATPSGKEESHWKSEIRTSGGYAAGVSEDFDKDHFAIWGRAVAIDKGLIYDVLVAYPADLILLMLGFNDMAWFHTDAAGTVDSMQTFILNARATNPRLKFAIANVPQRTFISGREDLPVSTNIYNTLLREAIPGWSTLDSPVQLVELHENYDCAPIACPVGYDGLHPNAQGEYQIARAFTLTLVKDFNIGVSPLSIPTMPGGPLPVSSNLQDVGSLPQEVPDMIL
;
A
#
# COMPACT_ATOMS: atom_id res chain seq x y z
N MET A 1 -65.49 -30.30 44.52
CA MET A 1 -64.21 -29.95 45.18
C MET A 1 -63.28 -31.14 45.07
N THR A 2 -62.30 -31.10 44.17
CA THR A 2 -60.98 -31.72 44.32
C THR A 2 -60.08 -31.03 43.30
N ALA A 3 -59.08 -30.30 43.79
CA ALA A 3 -58.09 -29.58 42.99
C ALA A 3 -57.01 -30.54 42.49
N MET A 4 -56.63 -30.41 41.21
CA MET A 4 -55.40 -30.97 40.67
C MET A 4 -54.27 -29.96 40.85
N ARG A 5 -53.12 -30.47 41.30
CA ARG A 5 -51.90 -29.72 41.59
C ARG A 5 -51.13 -29.48 40.30
N ASP A 6 -50.68 -28.25 40.11
CA ASP A 6 -49.68 -27.87 39.12
C ASP A 6 -48.28 -28.37 39.53
N THR A 7 -47.55 -28.92 38.57
CA THR A 7 -46.10 -29.09 38.61
C THR A 7 -45.52 -28.31 37.44
N VAL A 8 -44.75 -27.28 37.76
CA VAL A 8 -43.95 -26.50 36.82
C VAL A 8 -42.61 -27.22 36.65
N GLU A 9 -42.29 -27.64 35.43
CA GLU A 9 -40.93 -27.97 35.02
C GLU A 9 -40.32 -26.73 34.34
N GLU A 10 -39.12 -26.38 34.79
CA GLU A 10 -38.34 -25.21 34.43
C GLU A 10 -37.46 -25.60 33.22
N GLU A 11 -37.88 -25.23 31.99
CA GLU A 11 -37.08 -25.42 30.79
C GLU A 11 -36.06 -24.29 30.63
N THR A 12 -34.79 -24.69 30.61
CA THR A 12 -33.63 -23.85 30.35
C THR A 12 -33.63 -23.35 28.89
N ALA A 13 -33.82 -22.04 28.71
CA ALA A 13 -33.73 -21.39 27.42
C ALA A 13 -32.27 -21.37 26.92
N ASN A 14 -31.90 -22.37 26.13
CA ASN A 14 -30.66 -22.36 25.36
C ASN A 14 -30.90 -21.55 24.07
N GLY A 15 -30.23 -20.40 23.96
CA GLY A 15 -30.34 -19.50 22.82
C GLY A 15 -29.85 -20.15 21.53
N MET A 16 -30.79 -20.55 20.68
CA MET A 16 -30.52 -20.97 19.31
C MET A 16 -30.81 -19.78 18.39
N THR A 17 -29.79 -18.99 18.08
CA THR A 17 -29.89 -17.98 17.01
C THR A 17 -29.94 -18.69 15.66
N ALA A 18 -31.04 -18.50 14.95
CA ALA A 18 -31.28 -19.03 13.62
C ALA A 18 -30.42 -18.34 12.54
N HIS A 19 -29.98 -19.13 11.56
CA HIS A 19 -29.45 -18.76 10.24
C HIS A 19 -28.02 -18.20 10.12
N GLY A 20 -27.01 -19.07 10.24
CA GLY A 20 -26.37 -19.78 9.11
C GLY A 20 -26.15 -19.12 7.74
N LEU A 21 -26.17 -17.79 7.59
CA LEU A 21 -25.60 -17.14 6.41
C LEU A 21 -24.14 -16.85 6.70
N LEU A 22 -23.22 -17.45 5.94
CA LEU A 22 -21.84 -17.00 5.91
C LEU A 22 -21.87 -15.50 5.55
N GLU A 23 -21.27 -14.66 6.39
CA GLU A 23 -21.05 -13.25 6.05
C GLU A 23 -20.41 -13.20 4.65
N PRO A 24 -20.90 -12.35 3.72
CA PRO A 24 -20.37 -12.31 2.37
C PRO A 24 -18.88 -11.95 2.41
N THR A 25 -18.05 -12.80 1.81
CA THR A 25 -16.61 -12.54 1.66
C THR A 25 -16.38 -11.24 0.91
N LEU A 26 -15.66 -10.31 1.54
CA LEU A 26 -15.30 -9.02 0.93
C LEU A 26 -14.12 -9.23 -0.03
N LYS A 27 -14.30 -8.94 -1.33
CA LYS A 27 -13.22 -9.01 -2.31
C LYS A 27 -12.43 -7.72 -2.37
N VAL A 28 -11.14 -7.79 -2.05
CA VAL A 28 -10.27 -6.61 -1.95
C VAL A 28 -9.16 -6.71 -2.98
N MET A 29 -9.10 -5.76 -3.91
CA MET A 29 -7.98 -5.64 -4.84
C MET A 29 -6.98 -4.61 -4.31
N ILE A 30 -5.75 -5.04 -4.11
CA ILE A 30 -4.65 -4.14 -3.77
C ILE A 30 -3.96 -3.70 -5.06
N VAL A 31 -4.07 -2.40 -5.37
CA VAL A 31 -3.49 -1.78 -6.56
C VAL A 31 -2.31 -0.93 -6.14
N GLY A 32 -1.16 -1.09 -6.78
CA GLY A 32 0.00 -0.30 -6.40
C GLY A 32 1.25 -0.47 -7.22
N ASP A 33 2.34 0.14 -6.75
CA ASP A 33 3.65 0.07 -7.37
C ASP A 33 4.62 -0.80 -6.56
N SER A 34 5.91 -0.44 -6.55
CA SER A 34 6.96 -1.11 -5.80
C SER A 34 6.72 -1.12 -4.29
N MET A 35 6.14 -0.07 -3.72
CA MET A 35 5.84 -0.02 -2.28
C MET A 35 4.74 -1.02 -1.88
N SER A 36 3.87 -1.39 -2.83
CA SER A 36 2.86 -2.44 -2.65
C SER A 36 3.37 -3.81 -3.03
N GLN A 37 4.04 -3.95 -4.18
CA GLN A 37 4.55 -5.23 -4.62
C GLN A 37 5.57 -5.80 -3.63
N GLY A 38 6.45 -4.94 -3.10
CA GLY A 38 7.61 -5.35 -2.31
C GLY A 38 8.66 -6.07 -3.15
N ARG A 39 9.78 -6.37 -2.52
CA ARG A 39 10.86 -7.18 -3.10
C ARG A 39 10.88 -8.56 -2.49
N GLU A 40 11.51 -9.50 -3.20
CA GLU A 40 11.74 -10.85 -2.71
C GLU A 40 12.36 -10.87 -1.31
N GLY A 41 11.69 -11.59 -0.40
CA GLY A 41 12.05 -11.66 1.02
C GLY A 41 11.36 -10.64 1.91
N ASP A 42 10.61 -9.67 1.36
CA ASP A 42 9.79 -8.75 2.15
C ASP A 42 8.54 -9.46 2.70
N TRP A 43 8.01 -8.94 3.82
CA TRP A 43 6.68 -9.34 4.29
C TRP A 43 5.59 -8.55 3.54
N THR A 44 5.87 -7.29 3.23
CA THR A 44 4.99 -6.28 2.62
C THR A 44 3.86 -5.82 3.55
N TRP A 45 3.36 -4.60 3.33
CA TRP A 45 2.19 -4.09 4.06
C TRP A 45 0.92 -4.90 3.76
N ARG A 46 0.87 -5.60 2.62
CA ARG A 46 -0.23 -6.47 2.22
C ARG A 46 -0.40 -7.63 3.20
N PHE A 47 0.71 -8.20 3.66
CA PHE A 47 0.67 -9.20 4.72
C PHE A 47 0.18 -8.59 6.04
N ARG A 48 0.66 -7.39 6.40
CA ARG A 48 0.27 -6.72 7.66
C ARG A 48 -1.23 -6.40 7.71
N ILE A 49 -1.81 -5.93 6.62
CA ILE A 49 -3.25 -5.64 6.56
C ILE A 49 -4.09 -6.93 6.48
N TRP A 50 -3.56 -8.01 5.89
CA TRP A 50 -4.19 -9.33 5.95
C TRP A 50 -4.23 -9.90 7.38
N GLU A 51 -3.14 -9.78 8.13
CA GLU A 51 -3.12 -10.14 9.56
C GLU A 51 -4.20 -9.36 10.31
N TRP A 52 -4.30 -8.05 10.06
CA TRP A 52 -5.35 -7.22 10.64
C TRP A 52 -6.76 -7.70 10.28
N PHE A 53 -7.06 -8.00 9.01
CA PHE A 53 -8.38 -8.54 8.63
C PHE A 53 -8.73 -9.82 9.41
N LYS A 54 -7.76 -10.73 9.58
CA LYS A 54 -7.94 -11.93 10.40
C LYS A 54 -8.18 -11.61 11.88
N GLU A 55 -7.41 -10.70 12.45
CA GLU A 55 -7.58 -10.25 13.83
C GLU A 55 -8.95 -9.60 14.08
N GLN A 56 -9.49 -8.90 13.07
CA GLN A 56 -10.84 -8.32 13.12
C GLN A 56 -11.96 -9.37 12.89
N GLY A 57 -11.63 -10.62 12.61
CA GLY A 57 -12.61 -11.67 12.28
C GLY A 57 -13.31 -11.46 10.94
N LEU A 58 -12.72 -10.70 10.02
CA LEU A 58 -13.30 -10.37 8.71
C LEU A 58 -12.91 -11.44 7.68
N THR A 59 -13.90 -11.92 6.92
CA THR A 59 -13.66 -12.83 5.80
C THR A 59 -13.37 -12.00 4.54
N VAL A 60 -12.10 -12.00 4.12
CA VAL A 60 -11.59 -11.24 2.98
C VAL A 60 -10.93 -12.18 1.98
N ASP A 61 -11.13 -11.91 0.70
CA ASP A 61 -10.49 -12.54 -0.46
C ASP A 61 -9.70 -11.44 -1.18
N PHE A 62 -8.37 -11.52 -1.15
CA PHE A 62 -7.56 -10.65 -1.98
C PHE A 62 -7.65 -11.14 -3.42
N VAL A 63 -7.79 -10.20 -4.36
CA VAL A 63 -7.98 -10.54 -5.77
C VAL A 63 -7.01 -9.77 -6.64
N GLY A 64 -6.50 -10.43 -7.67
CA GLY A 64 -5.63 -9.82 -8.66
C GLY A 64 -4.85 -10.86 -9.46
N PRO A 65 -4.18 -10.44 -10.54
CA PRO A 65 -3.45 -11.35 -11.42
C PRO A 65 -2.10 -11.82 -10.88
N TYR A 66 -1.59 -11.22 -9.80
CA TYR A 66 -0.24 -11.47 -9.28
C TYR A 66 -0.30 -11.93 -7.83
N ASN A 67 0.65 -12.78 -7.42
CA ASN A 67 0.69 -13.35 -6.07
C ASN A 67 2.08 -13.36 -5.44
N GLY A 68 3.06 -12.68 -6.03
CA GLY A 68 4.43 -12.67 -5.55
C GLY A 68 5.05 -11.28 -5.57
N THR A 69 6.19 -11.15 -4.90
CA THR A 69 6.96 -9.91 -4.83
C THR A 69 7.82 -9.72 -6.08
N ALA A 70 8.49 -8.56 -6.19
CA ALA A 70 9.46 -8.35 -7.24
C ALA A 70 10.66 -9.28 -7.04
N GLN A 71 10.89 -10.18 -8.00
CA GLN A 71 12.02 -11.11 -7.98
C GLN A 71 13.35 -10.34 -7.81
N SER A 72 14.20 -10.79 -6.90
CA SER A 72 15.56 -10.27 -6.81
C SER A 72 16.37 -10.74 -8.02
N ASP A 73 17.10 -9.84 -8.65
CA ASP A 73 18.11 -10.23 -9.63
C ASP A 73 19.17 -11.09 -8.92
N LEU A 74 19.06 -12.41 -9.02
CA LEU A 74 20.27 -13.23 -9.10
C LEU A 74 21.06 -12.71 -10.31
N PRO A 75 22.41 -12.67 -10.26
CA PRO A 75 23.19 -12.14 -11.36
C PRO A 75 22.99 -13.03 -12.61
N SER A 76 22.04 -12.68 -13.46
CA SER A 76 22.02 -13.12 -14.84
C SER A 76 23.09 -12.31 -15.56
N LEU A 77 24.03 -13.02 -16.18
CA LEU A 77 25.06 -12.42 -17.03
C LEU A 77 24.40 -11.43 -18.01
N PRO A 78 24.99 -10.25 -18.24
CA PRO A 78 24.36 -9.25 -19.08
C PRO A 78 24.14 -9.81 -20.49
N ALA A 79 22.90 -9.73 -20.97
CA ALA A 79 22.61 -9.90 -22.38
C ALA A 79 23.32 -8.78 -23.15
N THR A 80 24.00 -9.15 -24.24
CA THR A 80 24.63 -8.20 -25.16
C THR A 80 23.59 -7.21 -25.69
N PRO A 81 23.84 -5.88 -25.69
CA PRO A 81 22.86 -4.92 -26.17
C PRO A 81 22.67 -5.09 -27.69
N SER A 82 21.52 -5.61 -28.12
CA SER A 82 21.06 -5.42 -29.49
C SER A 82 20.39 -4.05 -29.57
N GLY A 83 21.05 -3.11 -30.23
CA GLY A 83 20.57 -1.74 -30.35
C GLY A 83 19.25 -1.68 -31.12
N LYS A 84 18.18 -1.32 -30.40
CA LYS A 84 17.06 -0.47 -30.84
C LYS A 84 16.51 0.22 -29.59
N GLU A 85 16.15 1.50 -29.71
CA GLU A 85 15.40 2.26 -28.70
C GLU A 85 14.07 1.56 -28.42
N GLU A 86 14.06 0.58 -27.53
CA GLU A 86 12.83 0.09 -26.95
C GLU A 86 12.43 1.02 -25.81
N SER A 87 11.14 1.33 -25.77
CA SER A 87 10.52 2.10 -24.70
C SER A 87 10.99 1.58 -23.34
N HIS A 88 11.70 2.42 -22.59
CA HIS A 88 12.27 2.13 -21.27
C HIS A 88 11.24 1.71 -20.21
N TRP A 89 9.95 1.67 -20.55
CA TRP A 89 8.84 1.26 -19.69
C TRP A 89 8.32 -0.17 -19.97
N LYS A 90 8.82 -0.88 -20.98
CA LYS A 90 8.54 -2.33 -21.14
C LYS A 90 9.47 -3.13 -20.22
N SER A 91 9.38 -2.92 -18.91
CA SER A 91 10.01 -3.86 -17.99
C SER A 91 9.25 -5.18 -18.07
N GLU A 92 9.97 -6.29 -18.04
CA GLU A 92 9.34 -7.59 -17.79
C GLU A 92 8.57 -7.51 -16.48
N ILE A 93 7.35 -8.05 -16.46
CA ILE A 93 6.53 -8.14 -15.26
C ILE A 93 7.15 -9.21 -14.37
N ARG A 94 7.78 -8.80 -13.27
CA ARG A 94 8.48 -9.68 -12.33
C ARG A 94 7.64 -9.88 -11.08
N THR A 95 6.97 -11.01 -10.97
CA THR A 95 6.02 -11.32 -9.88
C THR A 95 6.28 -12.66 -9.21
N SER A 96 7.42 -13.28 -9.49
CA SER A 96 7.80 -14.62 -9.01
C SER A 96 8.60 -14.58 -7.70
N GLY A 97 8.88 -13.40 -7.13
CA GLY A 97 9.60 -13.27 -5.88
C GLY A 97 8.82 -13.86 -4.71
N GLY A 98 9.52 -14.57 -3.83
CA GLY A 98 8.96 -15.08 -2.58
C GLY A 98 8.75 -14.00 -1.51
N TYR A 99 7.92 -14.30 -0.52
CA TYR A 99 7.81 -13.49 0.70
C TYR A 99 8.83 -13.94 1.74
N ALA A 100 8.97 -13.16 2.81
CA ALA A 100 9.74 -13.54 3.99
C ALA A 100 9.36 -14.94 4.52
N ALA A 101 10.34 -15.70 4.99
CA ALA A 101 10.14 -17.09 5.46
C ALA A 101 9.14 -17.25 6.61
N GLY A 102 8.83 -16.18 7.35
CA GLY A 102 7.85 -16.19 8.44
C GLY A 102 6.42 -15.86 8.02
N VAL A 103 6.18 -15.51 6.75
CA VAL A 103 4.82 -15.28 6.23
C VAL A 103 4.02 -16.57 6.30
N SER A 104 2.80 -16.49 6.83
CA SER A 104 1.89 -17.63 6.94
C SER A 104 1.59 -18.24 5.57
N GLU A 105 1.52 -19.57 5.49
CA GLU A 105 1.11 -20.27 4.26
C GLU A 105 -0.33 -19.93 3.85
N ASP A 106 -1.18 -19.58 4.83
CA ASP A 106 -2.56 -19.15 4.62
C ASP A 106 -2.68 -17.72 4.07
N PHE A 107 -1.57 -16.98 3.95
CA PHE A 107 -1.61 -15.62 3.43
C PHE A 107 -2.19 -15.63 2.02
N ASP A 108 -3.28 -14.90 1.86
CA ASP A 108 -3.84 -14.60 0.56
C ASP A 108 -2.97 -13.54 -0.11
N LYS A 109 -2.25 -13.95 -1.15
CA LYS A 109 -1.15 -13.17 -1.71
C LYS A 109 -1.59 -12.31 -2.90
N ASP A 110 -2.82 -12.47 -3.36
CA ASP A 110 -3.25 -11.92 -4.64
C ASP A 110 -3.28 -10.38 -4.63
N HIS A 111 -2.85 -9.76 -5.73
CA HIS A 111 -2.78 -8.31 -5.87
C HIS A 111 -2.65 -7.86 -7.34
N PHE A 112 -2.83 -6.57 -7.57
CA PHE A 112 -2.54 -5.88 -8.83
C PHE A 112 -1.52 -4.75 -8.60
N ALA A 113 -0.32 -5.12 -8.15
CA ALA A 113 0.76 -4.17 -7.90
C ALA A 113 2.06 -4.58 -8.59
N ILE A 114 2.69 -3.66 -9.32
CA ILE A 114 3.92 -3.92 -10.07
C ILE A 114 4.91 -2.76 -9.89
N TRP A 115 6.17 -3.09 -9.65
CA TRP A 115 7.27 -2.15 -9.49
C TRP A 115 7.33 -1.17 -10.67
N GLY A 116 7.41 0.12 -10.37
CA GLY A 116 7.48 1.19 -11.36
C GLY A 116 6.15 1.54 -12.03
N ARG A 117 5.02 0.94 -11.63
CA ARG A 117 3.70 1.32 -12.16
C ARG A 117 3.34 2.76 -11.82
N ALA A 118 2.69 3.38 -12.80
CA ALA A 118 2.11 4.70 -12.73
C ALA A 118 0.59 4.60 -12.96
N VAL A 119 -0.19 5.50 -12.36
CA VAL A 119 -1.64 5.59 -12.61
C VAL A 119 -1.92 5.82 -14.09
N ALA A 120 -1.08 6.61 -14.75
CA ALA A 120 -1.13 6.88 -16.19
C ALA A 120 -1.12 5.59 -17.05
N ILE A 121 -0.53 4.50 -16.55
CA ILE A 121 -0.55 3.19 -17.20
C ILE A 121 -1.79 2.40 -16.75
N ASP A 122 -1.98 2.25 -15.44
CA ASP A 122 -2.98 1.32 -14.89
C ASP A 122 -4.42 1.75 -15.13
N LYS A 123 -4.66 3.06 -15.34
CA LYS A 123 -5.97 3.55 -15.78
C LYS A 123 -6.46 2.86 -17.05
N GLY A 124 -5.55 2.43 -17.94
CA GLY A 124 -5.89 1.73 -19.18
C GLY A 124 -6.05 0.22 -19.03
N LEU A 125 -5.69 -0.37 -17.89
CA LEU A 125 -5.69 -1.82 -17.67
C LEU A 125 -6.76 -2.27 -16.67
N ILE A 126 -7.15 -1.40 -15.74
CA ILE A 126 -7.99 -1.76 -14.60
C ILE A 126 -9.33 -2.38 -14.99
N TYR A 127 -9.92 -1.97 -16.12
CA TYR A 127 -11.17 -2.56 -16.60
C TYR A 127 -11.03 -4.06 -16.85
N ASP A 128 -10.06 -4.46 -17.67
CA ASP A 128 -9.85 -5.87 -18.01
C ASP A 128 -9.42 -6.70 -16.78
N VAL A 129 -8.62 -6.09 -15.89
CA VAL A 129 -8.23 -6.72 -14.62
C VAL A 129 -9.45 -6.98 -13.75
N LEU A 130 -10.36 -6.04 -13.58
CA LEU A 130 -11.57 -6.24 -12.77
C LEU A 130 -12.61 -7.17 -13.44
N VAL A 131 -12.62 -7.26 -14.77
CA VAL A 131 -13.42 -8.27 -15.48
C VAL A 131 -12.94 -9.68 -15.14
N ALA A 132 -11.61 -9.89 -15.09
CA ALA A 132 -11.01 -11.18 -14.77
C ALA A 132 -10.98 -11.48 -13.25
N TYR A 133 -10.82 -10.44 -12.42
CA TYR A 133 -10.66 -10.52 -10.97
C TYR A 133 -11.62 -9.52 -10.28
N PRO A 134 -12.92 -9.83 -10.17
CA PRO A 134 -13.89 -8.89 -9.63
C PRO A 134 -13.62 -8.54 -8.16
N ALA A 135 -13.72 -7.25 -7.83
CA ALA A 135 -13.53 -6.73 -6.48
C ALA A 135 -14.74 -5.92 -5.99
N ASP A 136 -14.86 -5.79 -4.67
CA ASP A 136 -15.82 -4.92 -3.99
C ASP A 136 -15.16 -3.65 -3.45
N LEU A 137 -13.87 -3.73 -3.14
CA LEU A 137 -13.05 -2.65 -2.61
C LEU A 137 -11.68 -2.64 -3.28
N ILE A 138 -11.22 -1.46 -3.69
CA ILE A 138 -9.84 -1.23 -4.13
C ILE A 138 -9.08 -0.46 -3.03
N LEU A 139 -7.93 -1.00 -2.63
CA LEU A 139 -6.90 -0.28 -1.87
C LEU A 139 -5.82 0.18 -2.85
N LEU A 140 -5.77 1.48 -3.16
CA LEU A 140 -4.94 2.02 -4.23
C LEU A 140 -3.79 2.86 -3.67
N MET A 141 -2.56 2.48 -4.01
CA MET A 141 -1.34 3.25 -3.72
C MET A 141 -0.49 3.39 -4.99
N LEU A 142 -0.84 4.38 -5.81
CA LEU A 142 -0.15 4.77 -7.05
C LEU A 142 -0.10 6.30 -7.14
N GLY A 143 0.72 6.82 -8.05
CA GLY A 143 0.85 8.25 -8.32
C GLY A 143 2.28 8.78 -8.11
N PHE A 144 3.07 8.09 -7.27
CA PHE A 144 4.42 8.53 -6.96
C PHE A 144 5.30 8.45 -8.21
N ASN A 145 5.28 7.30 -8.90
CA ASN A 145 6.03 7.09 -10.14
C ASN A 145 5.58 8.03 -11.25
N ASP A 146 4.31 8.44 -11.29
CA ASP A 146 3.82 9.37 -12.31
C ASP A 146 4.63 10.67 -12.31
N MET A 147 4.79 11.27 -11.13
CA MET A 147 5.58 12.47 -10.93
C MET A 147 7.08 12.19 -10.88
N ALA A 148 7.49 11.08 -10.27
CA ALA A 148 8.90 10.76 -10.13
C ALA A 148 9.54 10.43 -11.48
N TRP A 149 8.84 9.78 -12.41
CA TRP A 149 9.44 9.32 -13.67
C TRP A 149 8.76 9.94 -14.89
N PHE A 150 8.16 11.11 -14.69
CA PHE A 150 7.63 11.97 -15.76
C PHE A 150 6.58 11.29 -16.64
N HIS A 151 5.75 10.39 -16.08
CA HIS A 151 4.57 9.91 -16.81
C HIS A 151 3.53 11.03 -16.95
N THR A 152 3.29 11.77 -15.86
CA THR A 152 2.43 12.95 -15.82
C THR A 152 2.90 13.92 -14.73
N ASP A 153 2.51 15.19 -14.83
CA ASP A 153 2.63 16.13 -13.71
C ASP A 153 1.55 15.87 -12.64
N ALA A 154 1.53 16.66 -11.58
CA ALA A 154 0.59 16.50 -10.48
C ALA A 154 -0.89 16.54 -10.92
N ALA A 155 -1.26 17.49 -11.79
CA ALA A 155 -2.63 17.62 -12.30
C ALA A 155 -3.01 16.44 -13.22
N GLY A 156 -2.13 16.08 -14.16
CA GLY A 156 -2.32 14.93 -15.04
C GLY A 156 -2.37 13.59 -14.29
N THR A 157 -1.74 13.50 -13.12
CA THR A 157 -1.84 12.33 -12.23
C THR A 157 -3.24 12.25 -11.59
N VAL A 158 -3.81 13.37 -11.17
CA VAL A 158 -5.20 13.45 -10.68
C VAL A 158 -6.21 13.10 -11.79
N ASP A 159 -6.02 13.59 -13.02
CA ASP A 159 -6.86 13.22 -14.17
C ASP A 159 -6.75 11.71 -14.48
N SER A 160 -5.55 11.15 -14.36
CA SER A 160 -5.30 9.72 -14.51
C SER A 160 -6.02 8.91 -13.43
N MET A 161 -6.04 9.39 -12.19
CA MET A 161 -6.77 8.77 -11.08
C MET A 161 -8.28 8.78 -11.32
N GLN A 162 -8.83 9.91 -11.78
CA GLN A 162 -10.24 10.00 -12.15
C GLN A 162 -10.60 9.00 -13.25
N THR A 163 -9.76 8.92 -14.30
CA THR A 163 -9.95 7.96 -15.41
C THR A 163 -9.88 6.52 -14.91
N PHE A 164 -8.95 6.20 -14.01
CA PHE A 164 -8.86 4.88 -13.38
C PHE A 164 -10.17 4.53 -12.67
N ILE A 165 -10.71 5.43 -11.83
CA ILE A 165 -11.97 5.22 -11.10
C ILE A 165 -13.15 4.99 -12.06
N LEU A 166 -13.24 5.80 -13.13
CA LEU A 166 -14.29 5.66 -14.14
C LEU A 166 -14.23 4.32 -14.85
N ASN A 167 -13.04 3.89 -15.27
CA ASN A 167 -12.83 2.60 -15.93
C ASN A 167 -13.11 1.43 -14.98
N ALA A 168 -12.74 1.55 -13.71
CA ALA A 168 -13.04 0.55 -12.70
C ALA A 168 -14.57 0.44 -12.43
N ARG A 169 -15.27 1.57 -12.35
CA ARG A 169 -16.74 1.59 -12.16
C ARG A 169 -17.53 1.03 -13.34
N ALA A 170 -16.94 1.02 -14.55
CA ALA A 170 -17.58 0.43 -15.71
C ALA A 170 -17.77 -1.09 -15.57
N THR A 171 -17.01 -1.77 -14.71
CA THR A 171 -17.23 -3.19 -14.38
C THR A 171 -18.20 -3.38 -13.21
N ASN A 172 -18.08 -2.52 -12.19
CA ASN A 172 -18.92 -2.55 -10.99
C ASN A 172 -19.23 -1.11 -10.52
N PRO A 173 -20.47 -0.60 -10.73
CA PRO A 173 -20.82 0.76 -10.32
C PRO A 173 -20.92 0.96 -8.80
N ARG A 174 -20.79 -0.11 -7.99
CA ARG A 174 -20.76 -0.07 -6.51
C ARG A 174 -19.37 -0.26 -5.91
N LEU A 175 -18.33 -0.29 -6.75
CA LEU A 175 -16.95 -0.49 -6.30
C LEU A 175 -16.53 0.61 -5.33
N LYS A 176 -15.92 0.24 -4.21
CA LYS A 176 -15.43 1.18 -3.20
C LYS A 176 -13.93 1.44 -3.39
N PHE A 177 -13.45 2.64 -3.04
CA PHE A 177 -12.05 3.00 -3.25
C PHE A 177 -11.46 3.67 -2.02
N ALA A 178 -10.42 3.06 -1.44
CA ALA A 178 -9.52 3.72 -0.50
C ALA A 178 -8.26 4.13 -1.27
N ILE A 179 -8.09 5.42 -1.54
CA ILE A 179 -7.03 5.95 -2.41
C ILE A 179 -6.00 6.68 -1.56
N ALA A 180 -4.78 6.18 -1.54
CA ALA A 180 -3.67 6.83 -0.85
C ALA A 180 -3.15 8.05 -1.61
N ASN A 181 -2.93 9.15 -0.87
CA ASN A 181 -1.95 10.13 -1.30
C ASN A 181 -0.54 9.49 -1.27
N VAL A 182 0.46 10.17 -1.84
CA VAL A 182 1.81 9.57 -1.95
C VAL A 182 2.76 10.12 -0.89
N PRO A 183 3.67 9.30 -0.34
CA PRO A 183 4.62 9.76 0.65
C PRO A 183 5.68 10.68 0.04
N GLN A 184 6.39 11.39 0.90
CA GLN A 184 7.67 11.99 0.52
C GLN A 184 8.76 10.92 0.53
N ARG A 185 9.92 11.24 -0.04
CA ARG A 185 11.13 10.40 -0.04
C ARG A 185 12.36 11.20 0.32
N THR A 186 13.46 10.53 0.65
CA THR A 186 14.76 11.21 0.74
C THR A 186 15.12 11.88 -0.58
N PHE A 187 15.79 13.02 -0.48
CA PHE A 187 16.15 13.85 -1.62
C PHE A 187 16.92 13.06 -2.70
N ILE A 188 16.57 13.32 -3.97
CA ILE A 188 17.31 12.83 -5.14
C ILE A 188 17.92 14.03 -5.83
N SER A 189 19.24 14.00 -6.05
CA SER A 189 19.94 15.05 -6.82
C SER A 189 19.37 15.17 -8.23
N GLY A 190 19.06 16.39 -8.67
CA GLY A 190 18.45 16.66 -9.98
C GLY A 190 16.93 16.46 -10.01
N ARG A 191 16.29 16.24 -8.87
CA ARG A 191 14.82 16.15 -8.69
C ARG A 191 14.32 17.07 -7.59
N GLU A 192 14.83 18.30 -7.57
CA GLU A 192 14.41 19.36 -6.66
C GLU A 192 12.90 19.68 -6.80
N ASP A 193 12.33 19.38 -7.97
CA ASP A 193 10.90 19.50 -8.25
C ASP A 193 10.04 18.48 -7.48
N LEU A 194 10.56 17.29 -7.18
CA LEU A 194 9.74 16.16 -6.73
C LEU A 194 9.02 16.43 -5.41
N PRO A 195 9.65 16.97 -4.34
CA PRO A 195 8.91 17.28 -3.11
C PRO A 195 7.78 18.29 -3.32
N VAL A 196 7.97 19.25 -4.24
CA VAL A 196 6.96 20.25 -4.60
C VAL A 196 5.82 19.60 -5.36
N SER A 197 6.13 18.81 -6.40
CA SER A 197 5.15 18.05 -7.17
C SER A 197 4.32 17.11 -6.31
N THR A 198 4.96 16.39 -5.38
CA THR A 198 4.28 15.52 -4.40
C THR A 198 3.29 16.30 -3.54
N ASN A 199 3.66 17.48 -3.04
CA ASN A 199 2.76 18.32 -2.25
C ASN A 199 1.58 18.83 -3.10
N ILE A 200 1.82 19.27 -4.33
CA ILE A 200 0.77 19.72 -5.25
C ILE A 200 -0.20 18.57 -5.53
N TYR A 201 0.30 17.39 -5.88
CA TYR A 201 -0.55 16.22 -6.14
C TYR A 201 -1.37 15.82 -4.92
N ASN A 202 -0.75 15.73 -3.73
CA ASN A 202 -1.47 15.35 -2.51
C ASN A 202 -2.58 16.36 -2.15
N THR A 203 -2.37 17.65 -2.40
CA THR A 203 -3.41 18.68 -2.25
C THR A 203 -4.52 18.50 -3.28
N LEU A 204 -4.18 18.41 -4.57
CA LEU A 204 -5.17 18.27 -5.64
C LEU A 204 -6.01 16.98 -5.51
N LEU A 205 -5.37 15.87 -5.12
CA LEU A 205 -6.05 14.59 -4.89
C LEU A 205 -7.09 14.72 -3.75
N ARG A 206 -6.69 15.32 -2.63
CA ARG A 206 -7.58 15.55 -1.48
C ARG A 206 -8.79 16.42 -1.86
N GLU A 207 -8.57 17.46 -2.67
CA GLU A 207 -9.64 18.34 -3.15
C GLU A 207 -10.57 17.64 -4.16
N ALA A 208 -10.04 16.73 -4.99
CA ALA A 208 -10.81 16.06 -6.04
C ALA A 208 -11.67 14.89 -5.54
N ILE A 209 -11.20 14.12 -4.55
CA ILE A 209 -11.87 12.91 -4.05
C ILE A 209 -13.36 13.12 -3.70
N PRO A 210 -13.77 14.18 -2.98
CA PRO A 210 -15.19 14.42 -2.70
C PRO A 210 -16.07 14.50 -3.95
N GLY A 211 -15.53 15.03 -5.07
CA GLY A 211 -16.24 15.11 -6.34
C GLY A 211 -16.34 13.79 -7.10
N TRP A 212 -15.53 12.79 -6.74
CA TRP A 212 -15.58 11.44 -7.32
C TRP A 212 -16.45 10.48 -6.52
N SER A 213 -16.70 10.77 -5.24
CA SER A 213 -17.44 9.92 -4.32
C SER A 213 -18.94 9.96 -4.59
N THR A 214 -19.61 8.81 -4.47
CA THR A 214 -21.08 8.70 -4.52
C THR A 214 -21.55 7.84 -3.35
N LEU A 215 -22.86 7.83 -3.07
CA LEU A 215 -23.41 6.98 -2.00
C LEU A 215 -23.15 5.49 -2.25
N ASP A 216 -23.32 5.03 -3.50
CA ASP A 216 -23.19 3.61 -3.86
C ASP A 216 -21.74 3.19 -4.14
N SER A 217 -20.87 4.13 -4.49
CA SER A 217 -19.45 3.92 -4.77
C SER A 217 -18.62 5.00 -4.06
N PRO A 218 -18.45 4.87 -2.73
CA PRO A 218 -17.65 5.79 -1.95
C PRO A 218 -16.17 5.73 -2.35
N VAL A 219 -15.56 6.92 -2.44
CA VAL A 219 -14.12 7.13 -2.59
C VAL A 219 -13.63 7.86 -1.35
N GLN A 220 -12.64 7.31 -0.66
CA GLN A 220 -12.08 7.86 0.57
C GLN A 220 -10.57 8.05 0.43
N LEU A 221 -10.08 9.17 0.96
CA LEU A 221 -8.65 9.46 1.01
C LEU A 221 -7.98 8.65 2.12
N VAL A 222 -6.91 7.95 1.78
CA VAL A 222 -5.97 7.38 2.74
C VAL A 222 -4.81 8.36 2.92
N GLU A 223 -4.67 8.89 4.13
CA GLU A 223 -3.64 9.88 4.50
C GLU A 223 -2.28 9.20 4.74
N LEU A 224 -1.73 8.57 3.69
CA LEU A 224 -0.48 7.83 3.76
C LEU A 224 0.72 8.75 4.04
N HIS A 225 0.83 9.89 3.34
CA HIS A 225 1.87 10.89 3.56
C HIS A 225 1.97 11.32 5.02
N GLU A 226 0.83 11.46 5.68
CA GLU A 226 0.73 11.86 7.09
C GLU A 226 1.05 10.71 8.07
N ASN A 227 1.05 9.47 7.59
CA ASN A 227 1.22 8.27 8.42
C ASN A 227 2.47 7.44 8.06
N TYR A 228 3.28 7.89 7.12
CA TYR A 228 4.53 7.26 6.69
C TYR A 228 5.71 8.20 6.96
N ASP A 229 6.59 7.82 7.90
CA ASP A 229 7.68 8.67 8.42
C ASP A 229 8.86 8.77 7.44
N CYS A 230 8.63 9.50 6.35
CA CYS A 230 9.58 9.69 5.27
C CYS A 230 9.50 11.12 4.75
N ALA A 231 10.65 11.76 4.55
CA ALA A 231 10.78 13.15 4.14
C ALA A 231 12.06 13.37 3.32
N PRO A 232 12.22 14.53 2.63
CA PRO A 232 13.44 14.84 1.89
C PRO A 232 14.73 14.75 2.71
N ILE A 233 14.64 15.03 4.01
CA ILE A 233 15.78 15.01 4.93
C ILE A 233 16.15 13.60 5.40
N ALA A 234 15.17 12.73 5.64
CA ALA A 234 15.37 11.41 6.21
C ALA A 234 14.14 10.53 5.99
N CYS A 235 14.37 9.22 5.91
CA CYS A 235 13.32 8.23 5.78
C CYS A 235 13.65 7.01 6.67
N PRO A 236 13.48 7.11 8.00
CA PRO A 236 13.81 6.02 8.92
C PRO A 236 13.00 4.75 8.68
N VAL A 237 11.84 4.86 8.03
CA VAL A 237 10.94 3.73 7.73
C VAL A 237 11.10 3.18 6.32
N GLY A 238 12.04 3.72 5.54
CA GLY A 238 12.35 3.24 4.19
C GLY A 238 13.82 2.84 4.03
N TYR A 239 14.09 1.66 3.46
CA TYR A 239 15.45 1.10 3.40
C TYR A 239 16.36 1.74 2.34
N ASP A 240 15.79 2.40 1.34
CA ASP A 240 16.52 3.11 0.27
C ASP A 240 16.08 4.57 0.12
N GLY A 241 15.43 5.08 1.17
CA GLY A 241 14.87 6.42 1.17
C GLY A 241 13.45 6.54 0.66
N LEU A 242 12.79 5.43 0.28
CA LEU A 242 11.37 5.38 -0.06
C LEU A 242 10.71 4.05 0.33
N HIS A 243 11.27 2.92 -0.09
CA HIS A 243 10.59 1.62 0.01
C HIS A 243 10.55 1.10 1.45
N PRO A 244 9.40 0.57 1.92
CA PRO A 244 9.16 0.31 3.33
C PRO A 244 10.09 -0.75 3.89
N ASN A 245 10.70 -0.45 5.05
CA ASN A 245 11.22 -1.48 5.94
C ASN A 245 10.07 -2.05 6.80
N ALA A 246 10.38 -2.96 7.74
CA ALA A 246 9.36 -3.59 8.57
C ALA A 246 8.44 -2.60 9.32
N GLN A 247 8.97 -1.47 9.81
CA GLN A 247 8.15 -0.44 10.45
C GLN A 247 7.32 0.34 9.41
N GLY A 248 7.89 0.62 8.24
CA GLY A 248 7.19 1.24 7.11
C GLY A 248 6.02 0.39 6.60
N GLU A 249 6.16 -0.94 6.56
CA GLU A 249 5.07 -1.87 6.19
C GLU A 249 3.86 -1.69 7.12
N TYR A 250 4.10 -1.65 8.43
CA TYR A 250 3.04 -1.41 9.42
C TYR A 250 2.45 -0.01 9.33
N GLN A 251 3.26 1.01 9.03
CA GLN A 251 2.76 2.38 8.84
C GLN A 251 1.81 2.50 7.64
N ILE A 252 2.16 1.90 6.50
CA ILE A 252 1.29 1.86 5.32
C ILE A 252 -0.01 1.12 5.64
N ALA A 253 0.07 -0.09 6.22
CA ALA A 253 -1.11 -0.86 6.60
C ALA A 253 -1.99 -0.11 7.61
N ARG A 254 -1.39 0.58 8.58
CA ARG A 254 -2.11 1.42 9.53
C ARG A 254 -2.85 2.57 8.84
N ALA A 255 -2.24 3.25 7.87
CA ALA A 255 -2.90 4.34 7.13
C ALA A 255 -4.18 3.84 6.44
N PHE A 256 -4.12 2.69 5.77
CA PHE A 256 -5.30 2.07 5.16
C PHE A 256 -6.34 1.69 6.22
N THR A 257 -5.95 0.99 7.29
CA THR A 257 -6.91 0.54 8.32
C THR A 257 -7.56 1.68 9.09
N LEU A 258 -6.89 2.82 9.26
CA LEU A 258 -7.53 4.05 9.77
C LEU A 258 -8.74 4.44 8.93
N THR A 259 -8.58 4.45 7.61
CA THR A 259 -9.62 4.82 6.64
C THR A 259 -10.71 3.74 6.57
N LEU A 260 -10.32 2.46 6.58
CA LEU A 260 -11.27 1.33 6.58
C LEU A 260 -12.20 1.37 7.79
N VAL A 261 -11.66 1.59 8.98
CA VAL A 261 -12.46 1.66 10.21
C VAL A 261 -13.32 2.92 10.22
N LYS A 262 -12.71 4.09 9.98
CA LYS A 262 -13.39 5.39 10.14
C LYS A 262 -14.44 5.64 9.07
N ASP A 263 -14.11 5.38 7.81
CA ASP A 263 -14.87 5.90 6.67
C ASP A 263 -15.64 4.80 5.93
N PHE A 264 -15.24 3.52 6.08
CA PHE A 264 -15.95 2.37 5.52
C PHE A 264 -16.67 1.49 6.56
N ASN A 265 -16.45 1.72 7.86
CA ASN A 265 -16.92 0.86 8.95
C ASN A 265 -16.50 -0.62 8.77
N ILE A 266 -15.28 -0.84 8.28
CA ILE A 266 -14.66 -2.16 8.14
C ILE A 266 -13.65 -2.32 9.27
N GLY A 267 -13.88 -3.29 10.15
CA GLY A 267 -13.12 -3.49 11.38
C GLY A 267 -13.59 -2.57 12.51
N VAL A 268 -13.11 -2.83 13.72
CA VAL A 268 -13.46 -2.08 14.94
C VAL A 268 -12.33 -1.20 15.46
N SER A 269 -11.08 -1.53 15.14
CA SER A 269 -9.91 -0.74 15.52
C SER A 269 -8.85 -0.76 14.42
N PRO A 270 -8.15 0.36 14.16
CA PRO A 270 -7.04 0.38 13.21
C PRO A 270 -5.87 -0.51 13.67
N LEU A 271 -5.04 -0.94 12.73
CA LEU A 271 -3.82 -1.69 13.03
C LEU A 271 -2.93 -0.89 13.98
N SER A 272 -2.37 -1.58 14.98
CA SER A 272 -1.37 -1.02 15.89
C SER A 272 0.03 -1.32 15.38
N ILE A 273 0.91 -0.31 15.37
CA ILE A 273 2.31 -0.52 14.97
C ILE A 273 3.05 -1.12 16.17
N PRO A 274 3.64 -2.33 16.04
CA PRO A 274 4.39 -2.94 17.13
C PRO A 274 5.69 -2.19 17.40
N THR A 275 6.13 -2.20 18.66
CA THR A 275 7.46 -1.73 19.02
C THR A 275 8.49 -2.73 18.49
N MET A 276 9.23 -2.32 17.47
CA MET A 276 10.27 -3.16 16.87
C MET A 276 11.55 -3.12 17.73
N PRO A 277 12.11 -4.27 18.15
CA PRO A 277 13.40 -4.28 18.82
C PRO A 277 14.50 -3.88 17.84
N GLY A 278 15.00 -2.64 17.96
CA GLY A 278 16.06 -2.12 17.09
C GLY A 278 15.99 -0.62 16.77
N GLY A 279 15.51 0.23 17.68
CA GLY A 279 15.70 1.68 17.56
C GLY A 279 17.18 2.04 17.38
N PRO A 280 17.51 3.26 16.88
CA PRO A 280 18.88 3.61 16.55
C PRO A 280 19.77 3.33 17.75
N LEU A 281 20.82 2.53 17.55
CA LEU A 281 21.83 2.33 18.58
C LEU A 281 22.29 3.73 19.04
N PRO A 282 22.33 4.02 20.36
CA PRO A 282 22.89 5.27 20.82
C PRO A 282 24.31 5.33 20.28
N VAL A 283 24.61 6.35 19.49
CA VAL A 283 25.98 6.66 19.06
C VAL A 283 26.77 6.79 20.35
N SER A 284 27.69 5.86 20.60
CA SER A 284 28.58 5.95 21.75
C SER A 284 29.40 7.22 21.57
N SER A 285 29.16 8.20 22.44
CA SER A 285 29.87 9.48 22.47
C SER A 285 31.27 9.32 23.07
N ASN A 286 32.07 8.38 22.55
CA ASN A 286 33.44 8.12 22.98
C ASN A 286 34.36 7.92 21.78
N LEU A 287 34.49 8.96 20.96
CA LEU A 287 35.73 9.21 20.24
C LEU A 287 36.19 10.61 20.68
N GLN A 288 37.03 10.60 21.71
CA GLN A 288 37.85 11.76 22.04
C GLN A 288 38.74 12.05 20.85
N ASP A 289 38.54 13.25 20.35
CA ASP A 289 39.36 13.98 19.40
C ASP A 289 40.82 14.05 19.92
N VAL A 290 41.73 13.36 19.25
CA VAL A 290 43.17 13.66 19.29
C VAL A 290 43.77 13.33 17.94
N GLY A 291 43.91 14.35 17.10
CA GLY A 291 44.52 14.22 15.79
C GLY A 291 44.72 15.57 15.12
N SER A 292 45.59 16.39 15.70
CA SER A 292 46.06 17.66 15.14
C SER A 292 46.43 17.54 13.65
N LEU A 293 45.78 18.33 12.79
CA LEU A 293 46.21 18.55 11.41
C LEU A 293 47.18 19.74 11.37
N PRO A 294 48.37 19.63 10.73
CA PRO A 294 49.25 20.77 10.52
C PRO A 294 48.70 21.72 9.45
N GLN A 295 49.00 23.00 9.66
CA GLN A 295 48.75 24.16 8.81
C GLN A 295 49.35 24.09 7.38
N GLU A 296 48.68 24.81 6.46
CA GLU A 296 49.21 25.57 5.31
C GLU A 296 49.67 24.78 4.04
N VAL A 297 49.43 25.09 2.74
CA VAL A 297 48.67 26.02 1.82
C VAL A 297 48.90 25.41 0.37
N PRO A 298 48.56 25.98 -0.82
CA PRO A 298 47.50 26.88 -1.30
C PRO A 298 46.72 26.39 -2.55
N ASP A 299 45.69 27.17 -2.88
CA ASP A 299 44.92 27.26 -4.14
C ASP A 299 45.67 26.98 -5.45
N MET A 300 45.00 26.30 -6.39
CA MET A 300 45.00 26.66 -7.82
C MET A 300 43.76 26.14 -8.56
N ILE A 301 42.89 27.09 -8.91
CA ILE A 301 42.27 27.34 -10.23
C ILE A 301 42.44 26.23 -11.29
N LEU A 302 41.35 25.55 -11.64
CA LEU A 302 40.65 25.54 -12.95
C LEU A 302 39.38 24.69 -12.88
#